data_AF-A0A0A0BUQ1-F1
#
_entry.id   AF-A0A0A0BUQ1-F1
#
_cell.length_a   1.000
_cell.length_b   1.000
_cell.length_c   1.000
_cell.angle_alpha   90.00
_cell.angle_beta   90.00
_cell.angle_gamma   90.00
#
_symmetry.space_group_name_H-M   'P 1'
#
loop_
_entity.id
_entity.type
_entity.pdbx_description
1 polymer ?
#
loop_
_entity_poly.entity_id
_entity_poly.type
_entity_poly.pdbx_seq_one_letter_code
_entity_poly.pdbx_strand_id
1 'polypeptide(L)'
;MDRGPHPDFTAWLVTHGDPRPSVMLPRPRRALVRGRTYGGAAVVVEVDVVARARGFVCVRQEVAGHDAWHAWVPASHAEPLPRELAR
;
A
#
# COMPACT_ATOMS: atom_id res chain seq x y z
N MET A 1 -19.55 25.60 8.62
CA MET A 1 -18.98 24.27 8.92
C MET A 1 -17.57 24.28 8.39
N ASP A 2 -16.60 24.44 9.27
CA ASP A 2 -15.19 24.39 8.91
C ASP A 2 -14.87 22.95 8.51
N ARG A 3 -14.62 22.72 7.22
CA ARG A 3 -14.09 21.43 6.77
C ARG A 3 -12.64 21.47 7.23
N GLY A 4 -12.37 20.87 8.40
CA GLY A 4 -11.00 20.70 8.91
C GLY A 4 -10.06 20.24 7.80
N PRO A 5 -8.73 20.46 7.95
CA PRO A 5 -7.78 20.36 6.86
C PRO A 5 -8.04 19.11 6.03
N HIS A 6 -8.36 19.31 4.74
CA HIS A 6 -8.55 18.20 3.82
C HIS A 6 -7.29 17.32 3.87
N PRO A 7 -7.42 15.99 4.03
CA PRO A 7 -6.25 15.13 4.11
C PRO A 7 -5.39 15.35 2.87
N ASP A 8 -4.08 15.50 3.05
CA ASP A 8 -3.17 15.57 1.94
C ASP A 8 -2.96 14.15 1.38
N PHE A 9 -3.83 13.77 0.44
CA PHE A 9 -3.79 12.47 -0.22
C PHE A 9 -2.61 12.35 -1.20
N THR A 10 -1.81 13.40 -1.39
CA THR A 10 -0.73 13.47 -2.39
C THR A 10 0.31 12.36 -2.18
N ALA A 11 0.49 11.87 -0.96
CA ALA A 11 1.45 10.81 -0.63
C ALA A 11 0.89 9.36 -0.72
N TRP A 12 -0.42 9.21 -0.92
CA TRP A 12 -1.09 7.91 -0.83
C TRP A 12 -0.94 7.15 -2.14
N LEU A 13 -0.54 5.87 -2.08
CA LEU A 13 -0.52 5.00 -3.26
C LEU A 13 -1.91 4.90 -3.90
N VAL A 14 -1.98 5.05 -5.22
CA VAL A 14 -3.23 4.83 -5.96
C VAL A 14 -3.64 3.36 -5.89
N THR A 15 -4.85 3.09 -5.42
CA THR A 15 -5.45 1.76 -5.52
C THR A 15 -5.90 1.50 -6.95
N HIS A 16 -5.56 0.33 -7.49
CA HIS A 16 -5.86 -0.06 -8.87
C HIS A 16 -7.19 -0.83 -9.01
N GLY A 17 -7.90 -1.08 -7.91
CA GLY A 17 -9.21 -1.73 -7.90
C GLY A 17 -9.60 -2.32 -6.54
N ASP A 18 -10.64 -3.17 -6.55
CA ASP A 18 -11.06 -4.02 -5.43
C ASP A 18 -11.18 -5.48 -5.91
N PRO A 19 -10.05 -6.19 -6.07
CA PRO A 19 -10.04 -7.53 -6.66
C PRO A 19 -10.66 -8.57 -5.71
N ARG A 20 -11.55 -9.40 -6.26
CA ARG A 20 -12.22 -10.50 -5.55
C ARG A 20 -12.08 -11.84 -6.30
N PRO A 21 -12.03 -12.99 -5.61
CA PRO A 21 -11.91 -13.13 -4.16
C PRO A 21 -10.49 -12.75 -3.68
N SER A 22 -10.41 -12.22 -2.46
CA SER A 22 -9.17 -11.87 -1.78
C SER A 22 -8.92 -12.79 -0.58
N VAL A 23 -7.65 -13.04 -0.27
CA VAL A 23 -7.23 -13.85 0.88
C VAL A 23 -6.27 -13.04 1.74
N MET A 24 -6.61 -12.88 3.03
CA MET A 24 -5.73 -12.27 4.02
C MET A 24 -4.48 -13.12 4.24
N LEU A 25 -3.32 -12.49 4.35
CA LEU A 25 -2.11 -13.19 4.73
C LEU A 25 -2.11 -13.48 6.24
N PRO A 26 -1.61 -14.64 6.68
CA PRO A 26 -1.54 -14.95 8.12
C PRO A 26 -0.70 -13.95 8.92
N ARG A 27 0.27 -13.30 8.25
CA ARG A 27 1.11 -12.23 8.79
C ARG A 27 1.46 -11.25 7.66
N PRO A 28 1.58 -9.95 7.96
CA PRO A 28 2.11 -8.98 7.00
C PRO A 28 3.49 -9.38 6.46
N ARG A 29 3.77 -8.98 5.22
CA ARG A 29 5.06 -9.23 4.55
C ARG A 29 5.59 -7.93 3.96
N ARG A 30 6.79 -7.50 4.34
CA ARG A 30 7.41 -6.30 3.80
C ARG A 30 7.69 -6.43 2.30
N ALA A 31 7.47 -5.35 1.57
CA ALA A 31 7.79 -5.23 0.16
C ALA A 31 8.15 -3.79 -0.20
N LEU A 32 8.96 -3.60 -1.24
CA LEU A 32 9.07 -2.33 -1.95
C LEU A 32 8.02 -2.29 -3.05
N VAL A 33 7.20 -1.25 -3.06
CA VAL A 33 6.18 -1.03 -4.09
C VAL A 33 6.54 0.17 -4.93
N ARG A 34 6.60 -0.05 -6.25
CA ARG A 34 6.67 1.01 -7.25
C ARG A 34 5.26 1.39 -7.68
N GLY A 35 4.88 2.65 -7.51
CA GLY A 35 3.51 3.07 -7.81
C GLY A 35 3.39 4.56 -8.06
N ARG A 36 2.19 4.99 -8.44
CA ARG A 36 1.83 6.40 -8.46
C ARG A 36 1.07 6.76 -7.20
N THR A 37 1.22 8.00 -6.74
CA THR A 37 0.39 8.55 -5.69
C THR A 37 -0.80 9.32 -6.26
N TYR A 38 -1.82 9.62 -5.44
CA TYR A 38 -2.91 10.51 -5.87
C TYR A 38 -2.42 11.93 -6.21
N GLY A 39 -1.24 12.32 -5.74
CA GLY A 39 -0.53 13.53 -6.14
C GLY A 39 0.09 13.49 -7.53
N GLY A 40 0.01 12.36 -8.23
CA GLY A 40 0.57 12.17 -9.57
C GLY A 40 2.06 11.81 -9.60
N ALA A 41 2.75 11.80 -8.46
CA ALA A 41 4.16 11.43 -8.36
C ALA A 41 4.34 9.91 -8.53
N ALA A 42 5.41 9.49 -9.22
CA ALA A 42 5.87 8.12 -9.19
C ALA A 42 6.82 7.92 -8.00
N VAL A 43 6.57 6.92 -7.16
CA VAL A 43 7.29 6.67 -5.92
C VAL A 43 7.69 5.21 -5.77
N VAL A 44 8.70 4.97 -4.93
CA VAL A 44 9.02 3.66 -4.38
C VAL A 44 8.87 3.75 -2.87
N VAL A 45 8.02 2.91 -2.29
CA VAL A 45 7.72 2.94 -0.85
C VAL A 45 7.86 1.55 -0.24
N GLU A 46 8.40 1.48 0.97
CA GLU A 46 8.36 0.26 1.79
C GLU A 46 6.98 0.17 2.44
N VAL A 47 6.32 -0.98 2.27
CA VAL A 47 4.97 -1.23 2.75
C VAL A 47 4.81 -2.67 3.23
N ASP A 48 3.74 -2.91 3.98
CA ASP A 48 3.34 -4.25 4.38
C ASP A 48 2.29 -4.82 3.43
N VAL A 49 2.58 -5.95 2.79
CA VAL A 49 1.55 -6.74 2.09
C VAL A 49 0.71 -7.50 3.12
N VAL A 50 -0.59 -7.25 3.13
CA VAL A 50 -1.54 -7.83 4.12
C VAL A 50 -2.56 -8.79 3.52
N ALA A 51 -2.82 -8.71 2.21
CA ALA A 51 -3.71 -9.63 1.50
C ALA A 51 -3.24 -9.85 0.06
N ARG A 52 -3.79 -10.88 -0.59
CA ARG A 52 -3.54 -11.18 -2.01
C ARG A 52 -4.83 -11.50 -2.75
N ALA A 53 -4.84 -11.20 -4.03
CA ALA A 53 -5.84 -11.62 -5.00
C ALA A 53 -5.14 -12.01 -6.32
N ARG A 54 -5.87 -12.53 -7.31
CA ARG A 54 -5.26 -12.94 -8.58
C ARG A 54 -4.59 -11.73 -9.28
N GLY A 55 -3.26 -11.73 -9.32
CA GLY A 55 -2.47 -10.66 -9.96
C GLY A 55 -2.32 -9.38 -9.13
N PHE A 56 -2.85 -9.35 -7.90
CA PHE A 56 -2.81 -8.16 -7.04
C PHE A 56 -2.38 -8.50 -5.61
N VAL A 57 -1.83 -7.51 -4.93
CA VAL A 57 -1.55 -7.53 -3.50
C VAL A 57 -2.17 -6.31 -2.84
N CYS A 58 -2.70 -6.49 -1.64
CA CYS A 58 -3.16 -5.38 -0.80
C CYS A 58 -2.01 -4.97 0.10
N VAL A 59 -1.64 -3.70 0.04
CA VAL A 59 -0.57 -3.13 0.83
C VAL A 59 -1.13 -2.17 1.85
N ARG A 60 -0.56 -2.20 3.05
CA ARG A 60 -0.76 -1.25 4.12
C ARG A 60 0.41 -0.28 4.12
N GLN A 61 0.11 0.99 3.89
CA GLN A 61 1.03 2.11 3.88
C GLN A 61 0.78 2.97 5.12
N GLU A 62 1.80 3.19 5.94
CA GLU A 62 1.75 4.21 6.99
C GLU A 62 1.93 5.59 6.36
N VAL A 63 1.02 6.52 6.66
CA VAL A 63 1.08 7.90 6.15
C VAL A 63 1.07 8.86 7.32
N ALA A 64 2.07 9.74 7.40
CA ALA A 64 2.20 10.67 8.51
C ALA A 64 0.94 11.53 8.68
N GLY A 65 0.40 11.56 9.91
CA GLY A 65 -0.82 12.32 10.23
C GLY A 65 -2.14 11.66 9.83
N HIS A 66 -2.11 10.41 9.36
CA HIS A 66 -3.30 9.67 8.91
C HIS A 66 -3.29 8.23 9.41
N ASP A 67 -4.47 7.61 9.45
CA ASP A 67 -4.59 6.15 9.61
C ASP A 67 -3.93 5.43 8.43
N ALA A 68 -3.51 4.19 8.67
CA ALA A 68 -2.87 3.37 7.64
C ALA A 68 -3.76 3.23 6.40
N TRP A 69 -3.18 3.54 5.25
CA TRP A 69 -3.83 3.46 3.96
C TRP A 69 -3.70 2.06 3.37
N HIS A 70 -4.80 1.54 2.81
CA HIS A 70 -4.80 0.25 2.12
C HIS A 70 -5.01 0.43 0.62
N ALA A 71 -4.09 -0.11 -0.18
CA ALA A 71 -4.16 -0.05 -1.63
C ALA A 71 -4.00 -1.43 -2.25
N TRP A 72 -4.82 -1.74 -3.26
CA TRP A 72 -4.57 -2.88 -4.13
C TRP A 72 -3.67 -2.45 -5.28
N VAL A 73 -2.52 -3.09 -5.39
CA VAL A 73 -1.54 -2.82 -6.46
C VAL A 73 -1.28 -4.11 -7.24
N PRO A 74 -0.91 -4.02 -8.53
CA PRO A 74 -0.47 -5.18 -9.29
C PRO A 74 0.68 -5.88 -8.55
N ALA A 75 0.63 -7.21 -8.45
CA ALA A 75 1.68 -7.97 -7.77
C ALA A 75 3.06 -7.78 -8.43
N SER A 76 3.09 -7.51 -9.74
CA SER A 76 4.30 -7.17 -10.50
C SER A 76 4.96 -5.86 -10.08
N HIS A 77 4.26 -5.01 -9.31
CA HIS A 77 4.79 -3.75 -8.80
C HIS A 77 5.44 -3.89 -7.42
N ALA A 78 5.28 -5.05 -6.78
CA ALA A 78 5.74 -5.33 -5.43
C ALA A 78 6.93 -6.29 -5.44
N GLU A 79 8.07 -5.82 -4.94
CA GLU A 79 9.29 -6.61 -4.76
C GLU A 79 9.38 -7.03 -3.28
N PRO A 80 9.34 -8.33 -2.95
CA PRO A 80 9.45 -8.79 -1.57
C PRO A 80 10.78 -8.36 -0.94
N LEU A 81 10.73 -7.79 0.25
CA LEU A 81 11.93 -7.51 1.03
C LEU A 81 12.32 -8.74 1.85
N PRO A 82 13.63 -9.04 1.99
CA PRO A 82 14.08 -10.03 2.94
C PRO A 82 13.53 -9.71 4.34
N ARG A 83 13.16 -10.76 5.07
CA ARG A 83 13.00 -10.62 6.52
C ARG A 83 14.36 -10.24 7.07
N GLU A 84 14.52 -9.00 7.53
CA GLU A 84 15.63 -8.72 8.41
C GLU A 84 15.45 -9.63 9.62
N LEU A 85 16.49 -10.41 9.91
CA LEU A 85 16.62 -11.05 11.21
C LEU A 85 16.53 -9.91 12.22
N ALA A 86 15.43 -9.87 12.98
CA ALA A 86 15.25 -8.90 14.05
C ALA A 86 16.54 -8.87 14.89
N ARG A 87 17.19 -7.71 14.93
CA ARG A 87 18.25 -7.42 15.89
C ARG A 87 17.63 -7.17 17.26
#